data_AF-A0A933VM48-F1
#
_entry.id   AF-A0A933VM48-F1
#
_cell.length_a   1.000
_cell.length_b   1.000
_cell.length_c   1.000
_cell.angle_alpha   90.00
_cell.angle_beta   90.00
_cell.angle_gamma   90.00
#
_symmetry.space_group_name_H-M   'P 1'
#
loop_
_entity.id
_entity.type
_entity.pdbx_description
1 polymer ?
#
loop_
_entity_poly.entity_id
_entity_poly.type
_entity_poly.pdbx_seq_one_letter_code
_entity_poly.pdbx_strand_id
1 'polypeptide(L)'
;MSERAWLALLDAAPAGADHCAPVAGGGVLAAWVRRAKPVRAARRIHPAVLDGGGAPAVVSLVLPPAGAGTPFDDVAVQHARRTLLAGPPFDAVTTLLRDDRHFAGSLLVARGAQVARLRDDPFARISPARVLRVGPGLLGAAPWPAGPVIERYGSAQPWPGDRFA
;
A
#
# COMPACT_ATOMS: atom_id res chain seq x y z
N MET A 1 17.06 -8.63 -10.03
CA MET A 1 16.16 -7.48 -10.29
C MET A 1 14.94 -7.64 -9.42
N SER A 2 14.69 -6.75 -8.46
CA SER A 2 13.49 -6.83 -7.62
C SER A 2 12.24 -6.68 -8.47
N GLU A 3 11.28 -7.57 -8.23
CA GLU A 3 10.02 -7.61 -8.96
C GLU A 3 9.18 -6.38 -8.63
N ARG A 4 8.61 -5.72 -9.64
CA ARG A 4 7.71 -4.56 -9.43
C ARG A 4 6.29 -5.05 -9.30
N ALA A 5 5.57 -4.51 -8.33
CA ALA A 5 4.16 -4.75 -8.18
C ALA A 5 3.36 -3.44 -8.31
N TRP A 6 2.12 -3.59 -8.77
CA TRP A 6 1.16 -2.51 -8.95
C TRP A 6 -0.15 -2.86 -8.26
N LEU A 7 -0.83 -1.88 -7.66
CA LEU A 7 -2.14 -2.01 -7.04
C LEU A 7 -3.10 -0.95 -7.59
N ALA A 8 -4.35 -1.32 -7.81
CA ALA A 8 -5.44 -0.38 -8.11
C ALA A 8 -6.74 -0.80 -7.41
N LEU A 9 -7.55 0.18 -7.01
CA LEU A 9 -8.97 0.00 -6.70
C LEU A 9 -9.77 0.32 -7.97
N LEU A 10 -10.58 -0.63 -8.42
CA LEU A 10 -11.34 -0.57 -9.67
C LEU A 10 -12.82 -0.92 -9.42
N ASP A 11 -13.69 -0.60 -10.36
CA ASP A 11 -15.12 -0.91 -10.26
C ASP A 11 -15.43 -2.38 -10.54
N ALA A 12 -14.60 -3.04 -11.36
CA ALA A 12 -14.73 -4.44 -11.73
C ALA A 12 -13.36 -5.13 -11.81
N ALA A 13 -13.36 -6.46 -11.73
CA ALA A 13 -12.15 -7.26 -11.85
C ALA A 13 -11.54 -7.09 -13.26
N PRO A 14 -10.29 -6.63 -13.38
CA PRO A 14 -9.66 -6.45 -14.68
C PRO A 14 -9.14 -7.79 -15.22
N ALA A 15 -9.17 -7.96 -16.54
CA ALA A 15 -8.49 -9.09 -17.18
C ALA A 15 -6.97 -9.01 -16.95
N GLY A 16 -6.36 -10.15 -16.61
CA GLY A 16 -4.90 -10.27 -16.48
C GLY A 16 -4.29 -9.64 -15.22
N ALA A 17 -5.08 -9.35 -14.18
CA ALA A 17 -4.55 -9.17 -12.83
C ALA A 17 -3.99 -10.50 -12.28
N ASP A 18 -2.86 -10.41 -11.59
CA ASP A 18 -2.19 -11.57 -11.00
C ASP A 18 -2.85 -11.93 -9.67
N HIS A 19 -3.37 -10.92 -8.95
CA HIS A 19 -4.18 -11.08 -7.75
C HIS A 19 -5.37 -10.12 -7.77
N CYS A 20 -6.51 -10.55 -7.25
CA CYS A 20 -7.67 -9.68 -7.08
C CYS A 20 -8.52 -10.12 -5.90
N ALA A 21 -9.16 -9.15 -5.25
CA ALA A 21 -10.10 -9.41 -4.17
C ALA A 21 -11.26 -8.43 -4.22
N PRO A 22 -12.52 -8.90 -4.01
CA PRO A 22 -13.68 -8.02 -3.94
C PRO A 22 -13.60 -7.11 -2.72
N VAL A 23 -14.14 -5.89 -2.86
CA VAL A 23 -14.28 -4.93 -1.76
C VAL A 23 -15.74 -4.87 -1.32
N ALA A 24 -16.00 -5.02 -0.03
CA ALA A 24 -17.36 -4.88 0.49
C ALA A 24 -17.88 -3.45 0.27
N GLY A 25 -19.11 -3.33 -0.22
CA GLY A 25 -19.68 -2.04 -0.64
C GLY A 25 -19.37 -1.65 -2.09
N GLY A 26 -18.63 -2.49 -2.82
CA GLY A 26 -18.44 -2.37 -4.27
C GLY A 26 -16.98 -2.19 -4.69
N GLY A 27 -16.68 -2.63 -5.91
CA GLY A 27 -15.36 -2.59 -6.52
C GLY A 27 -14.46 -3.79 -6.18
N VAL A 28 -13.25 -3.75 -6.71
CA VAL A 28 -12.23 -4.79 -6.63
C VAL A 28 -10.88 -4.13 -6.41
N LEU A 29 -10.11 -4.63 -5.45
CA LEU A 29 -8.68 -4.37 -5.42
C LEU A 29 -7.99 -5.39 -6.32
N ALA A 30 -7.16 -4.90 -7.24
CA ALA A 30 -6.42 -5.72 -8.19
C ALA A 30 -4.93 -5.37 -8.11
N ALA A 31 -4.09 -6.40 -8.24
CA ALA A 31 -2.65 -6.25 -8.28
C ALA A 31 -2.02 -6.99 -9.46
N TRP A 32 -0.88 -6.47 -9.89
CA TRP A 32 -0.07 -7.01 -10.98
C TRP A 32 1.39 -7.03 -10.60
N VAL A 33 2.04 -8.16 -10.81
CA VAL A 33 3.46 -8.38 -10.56
C VAL A 33 4.17 -8.34 -11.91
N ARG A 34 4.56 -7.13 -12.32
CA ARG A 34 5.21 -6.87 -13.62
C ARG A 34 5.88 -5.50 -13.68
N ARG A 35 6.83 -5.35 -14.62
CA ARG A 35 7.59 -4.11 -14.77
C ARG A 35 6.76 -2.93 -15.28
N ALA A 36 5.92 -3.16 -16.29
CA ALA A 36 5.13 -2.12 -16.95
C ALA A 36 3.85 -1.81 -16.15
N LYS A 37 3.48 -0.53 -16.09
CA LYS A 37 2.25 -0.11 -15.41
C LYS A 37 1.03 -0.64 -16.17
N PRO A 38 0.16 -1.45 -15.53
CA PRO A 38 -0.92 -2.17 -16.23
C PRO A 38 -2.11 -1.27 -16.58
N VAL A 39 -2.47 -0.35 -15.69
CA VAL A 39 -3.60 0.58 -15.88
C VAL A 39 -3.28 1.95 -15.29
N ARG A 40 -3.95 3.01 -15.78
CA ARG A 40 -3.71 4.40 -15.34
C ARG A 40 -3.86 4.60 -13.84
N ALA A 41 -4.86 3.95 -13.24
CA ALA A 41 -5.15 4.04 -11.81
C ALA A 41 -4.10 3.34 -10.94
N ALA A 42 -3.30 2.43 -11.50
CA ALA A 42 -2.38 1.64 -10.71
C ALA A 42 -1.26 2.49 -10.08
N ARG A 43 -0.88 2.14 -8.85
CA ARG A 43 0.25 2.69 -8.09
C ARG A 43 1.20 1.57 -7.75
N ARG A 44 2.50 1.86 -7.69
CA ARG A 44 3.47 0.85 -7.25
C ARG A 44 3.22 0.50 -5.80
N ILE A 45 3.27 -0.78 -5.50
CA ILE A 45 3.14 -1.36 -4.17
C ILE A 45 4.36 -2.24 -3.88
N HIS A 46 4.73 -2.40 -2.61
CA HIS A 46 5.75 -3.37 -2.25
C HIS A 46 5.20 -4.81 -2.44
N PRO A 47 5.88 -5.68 -3.22
CA PRO A 47 5.36 -6.99 -3.60
C PRO A 47 5.13 -7.92 -2.40
N ALA A 48 5.89 -7.78 -1.30
CA ALA A 48 5.72 -8.61 -0.11
C ALA A 48 4.37 -8.43 0.62
N VAL A 49 3.57 -7.41 0.24
CA VAL A 49 2.21 -7.23 0.77
C VAL A 49 1.20 -8.10 0.01
N LEU A 50 1.55 -8.61 -1.17
CA LEU A 50 0.67 -9.39 -2.02
C LEU A 50 0.79 -10.89 -1.70
N ASP A 51 -0.36 -11.55 -1.58
CA ASP A 51 -0.46 -12.99 -1.36
C ASP A 51 -1.75 -13.52 -2.00
N GLY A 52 -1.62 -14.35 -3.04
CA GLY A 52 -2.73 -14.98 -3.74
C GLY A 52 -3.49 -16.02 -2.89
N GLY A 53 -2.90 -16.50 -1.80
CA GLY A 53 -3.56 -17.33 -0.79
C GLY A 53 -4.03 -16.54 0.45
N GLY A 54 -3.85 -15.22 0.46
CA GLY A 54 -4.07 -14.39 1.62
C GLY A 54 -5.52 -14.42 2.14
N ALA A 55 -5.68 -14.53 3.46
CA ALA A 55 -6.99 -14.48 4.11
C ALA A 55 -7.64 -13.09 3.96
N PRO A 56 -8.98 -12.95 4.10
CA PRO A 56 -9.65 -11.66 4.08
C PRO A 56 -9.07 -10.69 5.11
N ALA A 57 -9.16 -9.40 4.84
CA ALA A 57 -8.59 -8.35 5.69
C ALA A 57 -9.44 -7.09 5.70
N VAL A 58 -9.25 -6.25 6.72
CA VAL A 58 -9.71 -4.85 6.69
C VAL A 58 -8.48 -3.99 6.42
N VAL A 59 -8.61 -3.04 5.49
CA VAL A 59 -7.51 -2.14 5.13
C VAL A 59 -7.86 -0.70 5.39
N SER A 60 -6.87 0.10 5.74
CA SER A 60 -6.92 1.54 5.52
C SER A 60 -6.22 1.83 4.20
N LEU A 61 -6.94 2.39 3.24
CA LEU A 61 -6.44 2.79 1.93
C LEU A 61 -6.47 4.31 1.81
N VAL A 62 -5.31 4.93 1.76
CA VAL A 62 -5.15 6.38 1.50
C VAL A 62 -4.78 6.55 0.04
N LEU A 63 -5.58 7.33 -0.70
CA LEU A 63 -5.33 7.65 -2.11
C LEU A 63 -5.55 9.15 -2.33
N PRO A 64 -4.47 9.94 -2.42
CA PRO A 64 -4.56 11.34 -2.82
C PRO A 64 -5.28 11.51 -4.17
N PRO A 65 -5.95 12.66 -4.39
CA PRO A 65 -6.59 12.96 -5.66
C PRO A 65 -5.65 12.79 -6.85
N ALA A 66 -6.21 12.42 -8.00
CA ALA A 66 -5.42 12.27 -9.21
C ALA A 66 -4.69 13.58 -9.55
N GLY A 67 -3.38 13.49 -9.81
CA GLY A 67 -2.54 14.66 -10.09
C GLY A 67 -1.81 15.22 -8.88
N ALA A 68 -2.23 14.89 -7.65
CA ALA A 68 -1.44 15.18 -6.45
C ALA A 68 -0.06 14.49 -6.57
N GLY A 69 0.99 15.23 -6.22
CA GLY A 69 2.38 14.80 -6.32
C GLY A 69 3.15 15.20 -5.08
N THR A 70 2.82 14.59 -3.94
CA THR A 70 3.56 14.80 -2.70
C THR A 70 4.92 14.13 -2.84
N PRO A 71 6.04 14.86 -2.70
CA PRO A 71 7.35 14.24 -2.62
C PRO A 71 7.39 13.18 -1.53
N PHE A 72 8.08 12.06 -1.76
CA PHE A 72 8.13 10.98 -0.78
C PHE A 72 8.86 11.38 0.51
N ASP A 73 9.83 12.30 0.40
CA ASP A 73 10.57 12.90 1.51
C ASP A 73 9.84 14.07 2.18
N ASP A 74 8.63 14.39 1.73
CA ASP A 74 7.77 15.39 2.36
C ASP A 74 7.64 15.10 3.87
N VAL A 75 7.72 16.16 4.67
CA VAL A 75 7.73 16.07 6.13
C VAL A 75 6.49 15.35 6.65
N ALA A 76 5.32 15.55 6.04
CA ALA A 76 4.08 14.87 6.44
C ALA A 76 4.15 13.36 6.17
N VAL A 77 4.71 12.94 5.03
CA VAL A 77 4.92 11.52 4.69
C VAL A 77 5.90 10.89 5.69
N GLN A 78 7.02 11.54 5.95
CA GLN A 78 8.03 11.04 6.89
C GLN A 78 7.51 11.00 8.33
N HIS A 79 6.72 11.99 8.74
CA HIS A 79 6.09 12.01 10.06
C HIS A 79 5.07 10.88 10.21
N ALA A 80 4.22 10.64 9.20
CA ALA A 80 3.26 9.55 9.23
C ALA A 80 3.93 8.18 9.38
N ARG A 81 5.04 7.96 8.65
CA ARG A 81 5.85 6.75 8.76
C ARG A 81 6.46 6.54 10.14
N ARG A 82 7.07 7.58 10.71
CA ARG A 82 7.63 7.53 12.07
C ARG A 82 6.57 7.23 13.11
N THR A 83 5.41 7.89 13.02
CA THR A 83 4.27 7.63 13.90
C THR A 83 3.81 6.19 13.82
N LEU A 84 3.70 5.64 12.60
CA LEU A 84 3.31 4.24 12.40
C LEU A 84 4.33 3.27 13.01
N LEU A 85 5.62 3.50 12.75
CA LEU A 85 6.72 2.67 13.24
C LEU A 85 6.89 2.69 14.76
N ALA A 86 6.46 3.78 15.41
CA ALA A 86 6.46 3.88 16.87
C ALA A 86 5.31 3.10 17.53
N GLY A 87 4.30 2.69 16.75
CA GLY A 87 3.16 1.93 17.24
C GLY A 87 3.34 0.40 17.09
N PRO A 88 2.38 -0.39 17.61
CA PRO A 88 2.36 -1.83 17.39
C PRO A 88 2.23 -2.16 15.89
N PRO A 89 2.84 -3.26 15.41
CA PRO A 89 2.83 -3.59 13.99
C PRO A 89 1.42 -3.89 13.47
N PHE A 90 1.23 -3.69 12.18
CA PHE A 90 0.11 -4.20 11.40
C PHE A 90 0.53 -5.49 10.67
N ASP A 91 -0.42 -6.26 10.14
CA ASP A 91 -0.12 -7.45 9.34
C ASP A 91 0.75 -7.10 8.13
N ALA A 92 0.46 -5.98 7.49
CA ALA A 92 1.30 -5.43 6.44
C ALA A 92 1.11 -3.92 6.35
N VAL A 93 2.13 -3.25 5.84
CA VAL A 93 2.05 -1.87 5.42
C VAL A 93 2.83 -1.67 4.14
N THR A 94 2.37 -0.76 3.31
CA THR A 94 3.13 -0.25 2.17
C THR A 94 2.74 1.19 1.87
N THR A 95 3.71 2.01 1.47
CA THR A 95 3.39 3.23 0.73
C THR A 95 3.03 2.86 -0.71
N LEU A 96 2.31 3.73 -1.39
CA LEU A 96 2.00 3.61 -2.81
C LEU A 96 2.75 4.70 -3.55
N LEU A 97 3.41 4.36 -4.66
CA LEU A 97 4.20 5.33 -5.43
C LEU A 97 3.63 5.55 -6.84
N ARG A 98 3.65 6.79 -7.31
CA ARG A 98 3.31 7.14 -8.70
C ARG A 98 4.50 6.88 -9.62
N ASP A 99 5.65 7.39 -9.22
CA ASP A 99 6.97 7.23 -9.84
C ASP A 99 8.02 7.03 -8.73
N ASP A 100 9.30 7.23 -9.01
CA ASP A 100 10.41 6.87 -8.10
C ASP A 100 10.55 7.85 -6.93
N ARG A 101 9.78 8.94 -6.93
CA ARG A 101 9.93 10.05 -5.98
C ARG A 101 8.62 10.53 -5.37
N HIS A 102 7.48 10.23 -5.99
CA HIS A 102 6.20 10.76 -5.52
C HIS A 102 5.36 9.72 -4.76
N PHE A 103 5.05 10.08 -3.52
CA PHE A 103 4.02 9.43 -2.72
C PHE A 103 2.67 9.57 -3.42
N ALA A 104 1.94 8.47 -3.49
CA ALA A 104 0.65 8.37 -4.16
C ALA A 104 -0.37 7.60 -3.33
N GLY A 105 -0.13 7.48 -2.01
CA GLY A 105 -1.02 6.82 -1.07
C GLY A 105 -0.30 5.86 -0.13
N SER A 106 -1.08 5.18 0.68
CA SER A 106 -0.62 4.10 1.56
C SER A 106 -1.70 3.04 1.71
N LEU A 107 -1.27 1.85 2.12
CA LEU A 107 -2.14 0.74 2.48
C LEU A 107 -1.66 0.15 3.81
N LEU A 108 -2.55 0.12 4.80
CA LEU A 108 -2.40 -0.66 6.03
C LEU A 108 -3.32 -1.88 5.96
N VAL A 109 -2.80 -3.06 6.26
CA VAL A 109 -3.56 -4.31 6.33
C VAL A 109 -3.71 -4.73 7.78
N ALA A 110 -4.95 -4.95 8.22
CA ALA A 110 -5.26 -5.33 9.59
C ALA A 110 -6.24 -6.50 9.65
N ARG A 111 -6.00 -7.39 10.62
CA ARG A 111 -6.91 -8.47 11.00
C ARG A 111 -7.07 -8.53 12.52
N GLY A 112 -8.16 -9.14 12.96
CA GLY A 112 -8.48 -9.31 14.39
C GLY A 112 -8.49 -7.98 15.15
N ALA A 113 -7.79 -7.94 16.29
CA ALA A 113 -7.73 -6.76 17.17
C ALA A 113 -7.09 -5.52 16.51
N GLN A 114 -6.29 -5.69 15.45
CA GLN A 114 -5.63 -4.57 14.77
C GLN A 114 -6.63 -3.65 14.05
N VAL A 115 -7.79 -4.18 13.66
CA VAL A 115 -8.81 -3.45 12.86
C VAL A 115 -9.26 -2.16 13.54
N ALA A 116 -9.41 -2.17 14.87
CA ALA A 116 -9.83 -0.99 15.63
C ALA A 116 -8.87 0.20 15.49
N ARG A 117 -7.58 -0.06 15.21
CA ARG A 117 -6.53 0.96 15.07
C ARG A 117 -6.48 1.61 13.70
N LEU A 118 -7.18 1.08 12.69
CA LEU A 118 -7.20 1.67 11.35
C LEU A 118 -7.81 3.08 11.32
N ARG A 119 -8.68 3.41 12.28
CA ARG A 119 -9.25 4.77 12.44
C ARG A 119 -8.19 5.82 12.74
N ASP A 120 -7.05 5.39 13.30
CA ASP A 120 -5.94 6.21 13.74
C ASP A 120 -4.77 6.15 12.73
N ASP A 121 -5.05 5.79 11.46
CA ASP A 121 -4.04 5.74 10.39
C ASP A 121 -3.33 7.10 10.25
N PRO A 122 -2.01 7.17 10.51
CA PRO A 122 -1.28 8.43 10.47
C PRO A 122 -1.21 9.04 9.05
N PHE A 123 -1.33 8.24 7.99
CA PHE A 123 -1.38 8.75 6.61
C PHE A 123 -2.71 9.43 6.28
N ALA A 124 -3.77 9.20 7.06
CA ALA A 124 -5.07 9.85 6.88
C ALA A 124 -5.02 11.39 7.03
N ARG A 125 -3.94 11.91 7.63
CA ARG A 125 -3.67 13.34 7.75
C ARG A 125 -3.22 13.99 6.43
N ILE A 126 -2.68 13.20 5.50
CA ILE A 126 -2.24 13.66 4.17
C ILE A 126 -3.43 13.67 3.21
N SER A 127 -4.23 12.60 3.24
CA SER A 127 -5.44 12.47 2.45
C SER A 127 -6.40 11.51 3.16
N PRO A 128 -7.73 11.69 3.05
CA PRO A 128 -8.69 10.85 3.76
C PRO A 128 -8.48 9.35 3.51
N ALA A 129 -8.40 8.58 4.58
CA ALA A 129 -8.37 7.14 4.53
C ALA A 129 -9.75 6.56 4.23
N ARG A 130 -9.79 5.52 3.40
CA ARG A 130 -10.96 4.66 3.20
C ARG A 130 -10.72 3.34 3.92
N VAL A 131 -11.54 3.04 4.92
CA VAL A 131 -11.52 1.73 5.58
C VAL A 131 -12.35 0.75 4.76
N LEU A 132 -11.71 -0.26 4.19
CA LEU A 132 -12.32 -1.20 3.26
C LEU A 132 -12.23 -2.62 3.81
N ARG A 133 -13.30 -3.41 3.68
CA ARG A 133 -13.24 -4.86 3.88
C ARG A 133 -12.90 -5.52 2.55
N VAL A 134 -11.81 -6.26 2.51
CA VAL A 134 -11.25 -6.88 1.31
C VAL A 134 -11.36 -8.39 1.45
N GLY A 135 -11.87 -9.04 0.41
CA GLY A 135 -11.97 -10.49 0.32
C GLY A 135 -10.60 -11.20 0.33
N PRO A 136 -10.58 -12.54 0.26
CA PRO A 136 -9.35 -13.31 0.21
C PRO A 136 -8.65 -13.17 -1.15
N GLY A 137 -7.40 -13.65 -1.22
CA GLY A 137 -6.68 -13.88 -2.48
C GLY A 137 -5.84 -12.71 -3.00
N LEU A 138 -5.58 -11.71 -2.15
CA LEU A 138 -4.80 -10.53 -2.53
C LEU A 138 -3.73 -10.11 -1.51
N LEU A 139 -4.05 -10.09 -0.22
CA LEU A 139 -3.25 -9.42 0.79
C LEU A 139 -2.65 -10.42 1.79
N GLY A 140 -1.33 -10.38 1.94
CA GLY A 140 -0.59 -11.22 2.87
C GLY A 140 -0.36 -10.55 4.23
N ALA A 141 0.56 -11.16 4.98
CA ALA A 141 1.29 -10.49 6.05
C ALA A 141 2.72 -10.23 5.55
N ALA A 142 3.25 -9.05 5.82
CA ALA A 142 4.59 -8.66 5.42
C ALA A 142 5.46 -8.44 6.67
N PRO A 143 6.76 -8.78 6.63
CA PRO A 143 7.66 -8.46 7.73
C PRO A 143 7.61 -6.97 8.08
N TRP A 144 7.55 -6.67 9.38
CA TRP A 144 7.58 -5.30 9.83
C TRP A 144 8.96 -4.70 9.53
N PRO A 145 9.05 -3.51 8.92
CA PRO A 145 10.32 -2.87 8.60
C PRO A 145 11.17 -2.63 9.86
N ALA A 146 12.48 -2.79 9.73
CA ALA A 146 13.46 -2.51 10.77
C ALA A 146 13.62 -0.99 10.99
N GLY A 147 12.60 -0.33 11.54
CA GLY A 147 12.62 1.08 11.94
C GLY A 147 12.88 2.09 10.81
N PRO A 148 12.95 3.40 11.13
CA PRO A 148 13.24 4.44 10.15
C PRO A 148 14.75 4.46 9.88
N VAL A 149 15.25 3.49 9.13
CA VAL A 149 16.61 3.55 8.58
C VAL A 149 16.74 4.70 7.58
N ILE A 150 17.98 5.15 7.34
CA ILE A 150 18.29 6.18 6.33
C ILE A 150 17.84 5.63 4.97
N GLU A 151 16.73 6.12 4.46
CA GLU A 151 16.33 5.88 3.08
C GLU A 151 16.98 6.93 2.18
N ARG A 152 17.78 6.45 1.23
CA ARG A 152 18.35 7.34 0.22
C ARG A 152 17.27 7.72 -0.78
N TYR A 153 17.21 9.02 -1.07
CA TYR A 153 16.40 9.64 -2.12
C TYR A 153 16.47 8.79 -3.41
N GLY A 154 15.31 8.35 -3.92
CA GLY A 154 15.23 7.62 -5.18
C GLY A 154 15.26 6.08 -5.10
N SER A 155 14.98 5.46 -3.94
CA SER A 155 14.75 4.01 -3.94
C SER A 155 13.48 3.70 -4.76
N ALA A 156 13.63 3.02 -5.90
CA ALA A 156 12.54 2.73 -6.82
C ALA A 156 11.48 1.76 -6.27
N GLN A 157 11.57 1.43 -4.98
CA GLN A 157 10.75 0.46 -4.26
C GLN A 157 9.85 1.20 -3.26
N PRO A 158 8.55 0.90 -3.21
CA PRO A 158 7.70 1.40 -2.15
C PRO A 158 8.18 0.89 -0.79
N TRP A 159 8.07 1.71 0.26
CA TRP A 159 8.28 1.27 1.64
C TRP A 159 7.34 0.08 1.93
N PRO A 160 7.80 -1.01 2.59
CA PRO A 160 8.97 -1.13 3.45
C PRO A 160 10.31 -1.53 2.80
N GLY A 161 10.43 -1.54 1.47
CA GLY A 161 11.63 -2.04 0.80
C GLY A 161 12.92 -1.33 1.26
N ASP A 162 13.90 -2.10 1.71
CA ASP A 162 15.19 -1.64 2.25
C ASP A 162 16.38 -1.96 1.32
N ARG A 163 16.13 -2.59 0.16
CA ARG A 163 17.16 -3.06 -0.78
C ARG A 163 17.22 -2.25 -2.07
N PHE A 164 18.41 -2.20 -2.67
CA PHE A 164 18.64 -1.61 -4.01
C PHE A 164 17.90 -2.41 -5.10
N ALA A 165 17.35 -1.72 -6.11
CA ALA A 165 16.72 -2.32 -7.30
C ALA A 165 17.55 -2.07 -8.55
#